data_AF-A0A369TIV7-F1
#
_entry.id   AF-A0A369TIV7-F1
#
_cell.length_a   1.000
_cell.length_b   1.000
_cell.length_c   1.000
_cell.angle_alpha   90.00
_cell.angle_beta   90.00
_cell.angle_gamma   90.00
#
_symmetry.space_group_name_H-M   'P 1'
#
loop_
_entity.id
_entity.type
_entity.pdbx_description
1 polymer ?
#
loop_
_entity_poly.entity_id
_entity_poly.type
_entity_poly.pdbx_seq_one_letter_code
_entity_poly.pdbx_strand_id
1 'polypeptide(L)'
;MEFEEYPLLHYADLMHTLLKTAESGPASLNDAAARLRRDLSLARENPPISGEEMRERLARARRYLAEARLVEDQADGRYRVTDRGRQVLREHPGGIDDSVLAAFPEFRNFIARTSGGPAQEARMTVYDSGHMAYRRGAGVADNPYPFDSAEHLAWENGWFEARDEDADNGYTPRG
;
A
#
# COMPACT_ATOMS: atom_id res chain seq x y z
N MET A 1 13.48 8.48 3.84
CA MET A 1 12.21 8.63 3.10
C MET A 1 12.43 9.84 2.20
N GLU A 2 12.92 9.61 0.97
CA GLU A 2 13.42 10.64 0.01
C GLU A 2 12.47 10.75 -1.20
N PHE A 3 11.16 10.79 -0.96
CA PHE A 3 10.18 10.85 -2.07
C PHE A 3 9.72 12.27 -2.38
N GLU A 4 10.02 13.25 -1.52
CA GLU A 4 9.61 14.65 -1.71
C GLU A 4 10.36 15.37 -2.85
N GLU A 5 11.50 14.85 -3.31
CA GLU A 5 12.32 15.52 -4.33
C GLU A 5 11.92 15.21 -5.79
N TYR A 6 11.15 14.14 -6.04
CA TYR A 6 10.85 13.69 -7.41
C TYR A 6 9.37 13.34 -7.57
N PRO A 7 8.49 14.34 -7.82
CA PRO A 7 7.06 14.12 -7.86
C PRO A 7 6.61 13.06 -8.85
N LEU A 8 7.26 12.99 -10.02
CA LEU A 8 6.95 11.98 -11.06
C LEU A 8 7.27 10.53 -10.65
N LEU A 9 7.99 10.34 -9.53
CA LEU A 9 8.22 9.02 -8.92
C LEU A 9 7.25 8.71 -7.78
N HIS A 10 6.33 9.62 -7.44
CA HIS A 10 5.22 9.30 -6.55
C HIS A 10 4.31 8.25 -7.17
N TYR A 11 3.72 7.46 -6.29
CA TYR A 11 2.88 6.34 -6.70
C TYR A 11 1.69 6.76 -7.55
N ALA A 12 1.11 7.93 -7.24
CA ALA A 12 -0.01 8.47 -8.00
C ALA A 12 0.36 8.85 -9.45
N ASP A 13 1.53 9.43 -9.65
CA ASP A 13 2.06 9.80 -10.96
C ASP A 13 2.46 8.57 -11.79
N LEU A 14 2.97 7.52 -11.14
CA LEU A 14 3.24 6.24 -11.80
C LEU A 14 1.96 5.58 -12.31
N MET A 15 0.89 5.57 -11.50
CA MET A 15 -0.43 5.07 -11.91
C MET A 15 -1.00 5.86 -13.09
N HIS A 16 -0.95 7.19 -13.00
CA HIS A 16 -1.39 8.08 -14.07
C HIS A 16 -0.60 7.84 -15.36
N THR A 17 0.73 7.67 -15.25
CA THR A 17 1.62 7.37 -16.38
C THR A 17 1.27 6.05 -17.07
N LEU A 18 0.94 5.00 -16.31
CA LEU A 18 0.54 3.70 -16.86
C LEU A 18 -0.77 3.82 -17.65
N LEU A 19 -1.78 4.49 -17.07
CA LEU A 19 -3.08 4.66 -17.73
C LEU A 19 -2.97 5.52 -19.00
N LYS A 20 -2.18 6.60 -18.96
CA LYS A 20 -1.91 7.44 -20.13
C LYS A 20 -1.16 6.70 -21.22
N THR A 21 -0.17 5.88 -20.87
CA THR A 21 0.56 5.06 -21.85
C THR A 21 -0.38 4.09 -22.58
N ALA A 22 -1.36 3.52 -21.89
CA ALA A 22 -2.30 2.55 -22.46
C ALA A 22 -3.56 3.18 -23.10
N GLU A 23 -3.71 4.51 -23.09
CA GLU A 23 -4.90 5.20 -23.64
C GLU A 23 -5.08 4.92 -25.15
N SER A 24 -3.97 4.87 -25.88
CA SER A 24 -3.91 4.65 -27.33
C SER A 24 -3.89 3.18 -27.76
N GLY A 25 -3.85 2.23 -26.82
CA GLY A 25 -3.79 0.79 -27.10
C GLY A 25 -2.99 0.01 -26.07
N PRO A 26 -2.84 -1.33 -26.23
CA PRO A 26 -2.04 -2.14 -25.33
C PRO A 26 -0.60 -1.61 -25.20
N ALA A 27 -0.11 -1.54 -23.97
CA ALA A 27 1.20 -0.98 -23.61
C ALA A 27 2.01 -1.96 -22.75
N SER A 28 3.34 -1.83 -22.78
CA SER A 28 4.26 -2.57 -21.92
C SER A 28 4.79 -1.70 -20.79
N LEU A 29 5.45 -2.32 -19.79
CA LEU A 29 6.19 -1.57 -18.76
C LEU A 29 7.36 -0.78 -19.36
N ASN A 30 7.93 -1.23 -20.48
CA ASN A 30 8.99 -0.50 -21.18
C ASN A 30 8.45 0.77 -21.84
N ASP A 31 7.25 0.71 -22.43
CA ASP A 31 6.57 1.88 -22.99
C ASP A 31 6.31 2.93 -21.89
N ALA A 32 5.82 2.49 -20.73
CA ALA A 32 5.58 3.36 -19.58
C ALA A 32 6.87 3.96 -19.01
N ALA A 33 7.94 3.15 -18.90
CA ALA A 33 9.24 3.64 -18.46
C ALA A 33 9.86 4.62 -19.46
N ALA A 34 9.67 4.41 -20.77
CA ALA A 34 10.11 5.36 -21.79
C ALA A 34 9.35 6.68 -21.72
N ARG A 35 8.04 6.64 -21.45
CA ARG A 35 7.22 7.83 -21.19
C ARG A 35 7.69 8.57 -19.94
N LEU A 36 7.85 7.87 -18.82
CA LEU A 36 8.31 8.47 -17.56
C LEU A 36 9.69 9.12 -17.70
N ARG A 37 10.65 8.46 -18.37
CA ARG A 37 11.97 9.07 -18.64
C ARG A 37 11.89 10.34 -19.49
N ARG A 38 10.98 10.37 -20.46
CA ARG A 38 10.72 11.57 -21.27
C ARG A 38 10.18 12.70 -20.39
N ASP A 39 9.20 12.40 -19.54
CA ASP A 39 8.56 13.39 -18.66
C ASP A 39 9.58 13.94 -17.64
N LEU A 40 10.40 13.08 -17.03
CA LEU A 40 11.52 13.49 -16.16
C LEU A 40 12.54 14.37 -16.90
N SER A 41 12.90 14.02 -18.13
CA SER A 41 13.82 14.82 -18.95
C SER A 41 13.24 16.21 -19.27
N LEU A 42 11.94 16.30 -19.53
CA LEU A 42 11.24 17.57 -19.74
C LEU A 42 11.19 18.42 -18.47
N ALA A 43 11.02 17.78 -17.31
CA ALA A 43 11.10 18.42 -16.00
C ALA A 43 12.54 18.77 -15.55
N ARG A 44 13.55 18.35 -16.31
CA ARG A 44 14.98 18.45 -15.96
C ARG A 44 15.33 17.74 -14.65
N GLU A 45 14.57 16.70 -14.32
CA GLU A 45 14.77 15.84 -13.16
C GLU A 45 15.64 14.64 -13.55
N ASN A 46 16.63 14.33 -12.71
CA ASN A 46 17.46 13.14 -12.88
C ASN A 46 17.52 12.36 -11.55
N PRO A 47 16.46 11.63 -11.20
CA PRO A 47 16.41 10.88 -9.96
C PRO A 47 17.50 9.80 -9.93
N PRO A 48 18.14 9.56 -8.78
CA PRO A 48 19.23 8.59 -8.63
C PRO A 48 18.73 7.13 -8.56
N ILE A 49 17.72 6.79 -9.35
CA ILE A 49 17.16 5.42 -9.42
C ILE A 49 17.60 4.71 -10.69
N SER A 50 17.81 3.40 -10.58
CA SER A 50 18.16 2.58 -11.73
C SER A 50 16.95 2.40 -12.67
N GLY A 51 17.22 2.03 -13.93
CA GLY A 51 16.15 1.68 -14.87
C GLY A 51 15.38 0.42 -14.46
N GLU A 52 15.99 -0.46 -13.68
CA GLU A 52 15.36 -1.65 -13.10
C GLU A 52 14.42 -1.26 -11.96
N GLU A 53 14.89 -0.45 -11.02
CA GLU A 53 14.07 0.04 -9.90
C GLU A 53 12.85 0.83 -10.40
N MET A 54 13.02 1.67 -11.42
CA MET A 54 11.92 2.36 -12.09
C MET A 54 10.87 1.37 -12.63
N ARG A 55 11.31 0.27 -13.26
CA ARG A 55 10.41 -0.77 -13.77
C ARG A 55 9.70 -1.51 -12.65
N GLU A 56 10.36 -1.80 -11.53
CA GLU A 56 9.74 -2.44 -10.37
C GLU A 56 8.65 -1.57 -9.75
N ARG A 57 8.91 -0.26 -9.62
CA ARG A 57 7.92 0.71 -9.14
C ARG A 57 6.70 0.78 -10.06
N LEU A 58 6.92 0.85 -11.38
CA LEU A 58 5.84 0.78 -12.38
C LEU A 58 5.09 -0.55 -12.33
N ALA A 59 5.77 -1.68 -12.13
CA ALA A 59 5.13 -2.99 -12.02
C ALA A 59 4.21 -3.06 -10.80
N ARG A 60 4.62 -2.47 -9.66
CA ARG A 60 3.80 -2.38 -8.45
C ARG A 60 2.56 -1.51 -8.67
N ALA A 61 2.73 -0.32 -9.23
CA ALA A 61 1.61 0.57 -9.58
C ALA A 61 0.62 -0.12 -10.53
N ARG A 62 1.11 -0.84 -11.53
CA ARG A 62 0.30 -1.62 -12.48
C ARG A 62 -0.53 -2.70 -11.78
N ARG A 63 0.06 -3.40 -10.81
CA ARG A 63 -0.66 -4.42 -10.02
C ARG A 63 -1.86 -3.79 -9.29
N TYR A 64 -1.68 -2.64 -8.67
CA TYR A 64 -2.77 -1.96 -7.95
C TYR A 64 -3.89 -1.53 -8.91
N LEU A 65 -3.53 -0.99 -10.08
CA LEU A 65 -4.50 -0.67 -11.13
C LEU A 65 -5.25 -1.92 -11.63
N ALA A 66 -4.57 -3.05 -11.74
CA ALA A 66 -5.17 -4.32 -12.17
C ALA A 66 -6.14 -4.87 -11.12
N GLU A 67 -5.79 -4.81 -9.83
CA GLU A 67 -6.67 -5.21 -8.72
C GLU A 67 -7.91 -4.29 -8.64
N ALA A 68 -7.77 -3.00 -8.99
CA ALA A 68 -8.89 -2.06 -9.15
C ALA A 68 -9.66 -2.22 -10.48
N ARG A 69 -9.23 -3.12 -11.37
CA ARG A 69 -9.79 -3.35 -12.72
C ARG A 69 -9.76 -2.13 -13.65
N LEU A 70 -8.80 -1.22 -13.42
CA LEU A 70 -8.56 -0.06 -14.29
C LEU A 70 -7.70 -0.44 -15.52
N VAL A 71 -6.90 -1.50 -15.37
CA VAL A 71 -6.17 -2.14 -16.46
C VAL A 71 -6.41 -3.64 -16.44
N GLU A 72 -6.16 -4.30 -17.57
CA GLU A 72 -6.17 -5.75 -17.71
C GLU A 72 -4.88 -6.24 -18.36
N ASP A 73 -4.39 -7.39 -17.92
CA ASP A 73 -3.25 -8.08 -18.51
C ASP A 73 -3.59 -8.62 -19.91
N GLN A 74 -2.60 -8.64 -20.78
CA GLN A 74 -2.64 -9.28 -22.09
C GLN A 74 -1.64 -10.45 -22.13
N ALA A 75 -1.89 -11.43 -23.00
CA ALA A 75 -1.13 -12.68 -23.05
C ALA A 75 0.37 -12.50 -23.37
N ASP A 76 0.75 -11.38 -23.97
CA ASP A 76 2.12 -11.03 -24.34
C ASP A 76 2.86 -10.22 -23.26
N GLY A 77 2.29 -10.12 -22.04
CA GLY A 77 2.86 -9.33 -20.94
C GLY A 77 2.62 -7.83 -21.07
N ARG A 78 1.80 -7.41 -22.04
CA ARG A 78 1.28 -6.04 -22.12
C ARG A 78 0.05 -5.88 -21.24
N TYR A 79 -0.43 -4.66 -21.13
CA TYR A 79 -1.67 -4.33 -20.44
C TYR A 79 -2.49 -3.35 -21.26
N ARG A 80 -3.80 -3.41 -21.11
CA ARG A 80 -4.75 -2.49 -21.77
C ARG A 80 -5.54 -1.73 -20.69
N VAL A 81 -5.83 -0.46 -20.95
CA VAL A 81 -6.76 0.30 -20.10
C VAL A 81 -8.19 -0.18 -20.34
N THR A 82 -8.95 -0.40 -19.27
CA THR A 82 -10.37 -0.76 -19.36
C THR A 82 -11.23 0.49 -19.57
N ASP A 83 -12.52 0.34 -19.91
CA ASP A 83 -13.43 1.49 -19.99
C ASP A 83 -13.56 2.21 -18.63
N ARG A 84 -13.54 1.44 -17.53
CA ARG A 84 -13.46 1.98 -16.16
C ARG A 84 -12.17 2.79 -15.95
N GLY A 85 -11.03 2.26 -16.39
CA GLY A 85 -9.75 2.96 -16.36
C GLY A 85 -9.77 4.29 -17.09
N ARG A 86 -10.37 4.33 -18.28
CA ARG A 86 -10.55 5.56 -19.07
C ARG A 86 -11.49 6.57 -18.40
N GLN A 87 -12.52 6.11 -17.70
CA GLN A 87 -13.39 6.99 -16.93
C GLN A 87 -12.64 7.64 -15.77
N VAL A 88 -11.96 6.83 -14.95
CA VAL A 88 -11.17 7.35 -13.81
C VAL A 88 -10.09 8.31 -14.28
N LEU A 89 -9.42 8.01 -15.40
CA LEU A 89 -8.42 8.91 -15.99
C LEU A 89 -8.99 10.27 -16.40
N ARG A 90 -10.26 10.34 -16.83
CA ARG A 90 -10.95 11.60 -17.16
C ARG A 90 -11.42 12.34 -15.92
N GLU A 91 -11.86 11.62 -14.89
CA GLU A 91 -12.34 12.20 -13.62
C GLU A 91 -11.19 12.71 -12.74
N HIS A 92 -10.02 12.08 -12.84
CA HIS A 92 -8.83 12.39 -12.03
C HIS A 92 -7.60 12.73 -12.89
N PRO A 93 -7.62 13.86 -13.63
CA PRO A 93 -6.51 14.25 -14.51
C PRO A 93 -5.24 14.66 -13.75
N GLY A 94 -5.36 14.94 -12.45
CA GLY A 94 -4.24 15.38 -11.60
C GLY A 94 -3.47 14.25 -10.91
N GLY A 95 -3.85 12.98 -11.12
CA GLY A 95 -3.23 11.84 -10.47
C GLY A 95 -4.27 10.89 -9.88
N ILE A 96 -3.89 9.61 -9.75
CA ILE A 96 -4.75 8.54 -9.24
C ILE A 96 -3.99 7.87 -8.10
N ASP A 97 -4.51 7.96 -6.89
CA ASP A 97 -3.90 7.40 -5.69
C ASP A 97 -4.76 6.29 -5.06
N ASP A 98 -4.29 5.74 -3.94
CA ASP A 98 -5.00 4.67 -3.23
C ASP A 98 -6.39 5.13 -2.73
N SER A 99 -6.63 6.43 -2.50
CA SER A 99 -7.95 6.96 -2.10
C SER A 99 -8.94 6.84 -3.26
N VAL A 100 -8.50 7.12 -4.49
CA VAL A 100 -9.30 6.89 -5.70
C VAL A 100 -9.57 5.39 -5.88
N LEU A 101 -8.54 4.56 -5.70
CA LEU A 101 -8.70 3.11 -5.85
C LEU A 101 -9.59 2.49 -4.77
N ALA A 102 -9.62 3.07 -3.56
CA ALA A 102 -10.46 2.62 -2.44
C ALA A 102 -11.97 2.72 -2.74
N ALA A 103 -12.38 3.47 -3.76
CA ALA A 103 -13.76 3.45 -4.25
C ALA A 103 -14.19 2.06 -4.78
N PHE A 104 -13.23 1.21 -5.20
CA PHE A 104 -13.49 -0.10 -5.78
C PHE A 104 -13.46 -1.21 -4.71
N PRO A 105 -14.55 -2.00 -4.53
CA PRO A 105 -14.59 -3.12 -3.58
C PRO A 105 -13.45 -4.13 -3.74
N GLU A 106 -13.07 -4.44 -4.98
CA GLU A 106 -12.02 -5.40 -5.32
C GLU A 106 -10.65 -4.94 -4.79
N PHE A 107 -10.37 -3.65 -4.92
CA PHE A 107 -9.15 -3.04 -4.41
C PHE A 107 -9.13 -2.99 -2.88
N ARG A 108 -10.25 -2.61 -2.23
CA ARG A 108 -10.37 -2.65 -0.76
C ARG A 108 -10.12 -4.06 -0.22
N ASN A 109 -10.68 -5.08 -0.87
CA ASN A 109 -10.45 -6.48 -0.50
C ASN A 109 -8.98 -6.89 -0.72
N PHE A 110 -8.36 -6.42 -1.80
CA PHE A 110 -6.94 -6.64 -2.06
C PHE A 110 -6.06 -6.04 -0.96
N ILE A 111 -6.29 -4.78 -0.58
CA ILE A 111 -5.59 -4.11 0.52
C ILE A 111 -5.84 -4.85 1.83
N ALA A 112 -7.08 -5.21 2.18
CA ALA A 112 -7.36 -5.99 3.38
C ALA A 112 -6.56 -7.30 3.46
N ARG A 113 -6.41 -8.02 2.33
CA ARG A 113 -5.60 -9.26 2.26
C ARG A 113 -4.09 -9.01 2.31
N THR A 114 -3.60 -7.87 1.81
CA THR A 114 -2.17 -7.56 1.74
C THR A 114 -1.66 -6.79 2.97
N SER A 115 -2.51 -5.98 3.59
CA SER A 115 -2.32 -5.30 4.87
C SER A 115 -2.51 -6.24 6.07
N GLY A 116 -3.33 -7.28 5.93
CA GLY A 116 -3.47 -8.37 6.92
C GLY A 116 -2.50 -9.54 6.72
N GLY A 117 -1.49 -9.39 5.86
CA GLY A 117 -0.42 -10.37 5.61
C GLY A 117 0.93 -9.94 6.22
N PRO A 118 2.01 -10.73 6.07
CA PRO A 118 3.20 -10.79 6.93
C PRO A 118 3.99 -9.49 7.14
N ALA A 119 3.59 -8.35 6.59
CA ALA A 119 4.08 -7.04 6.96
C ALA A 119 3.57 -6.56 8.33
N GLN A 120 2.39 -6.99 8.79
CA GLN A 120 1.95 -6.77 10.18
C GLN A 120 2.72 -7.69 11.14
N GLU A 121 3.08 -8.90 10.72
CA GLU A 121 3.95 -9.82 11.48
C GLU A 121 5.43 -9.39 11.44
N ALA A 122 5.92 -8.84 10.32
CA ALA A 122 7.30 -8.37 10.13
C ALA A 122 7.52 -6.94 10.65
N ARG A 123 6.46 -6.23 11.06
CA ARG A 123 6.51 -4.99 11.84
C ARG A 123 5.76 -5.13 13.16
N MET A 124 5.57 -6.35 13.65
CA MET A 124 5.02 -6.56 14.98
C MET A 124 6.11 -6.19 15.97
N THR A 125 5.98 -5.03 16.61
CA THR A 125 6.79 -4.76 17.78
C THR A 125 6.37 -5.72 18.89
N VAL A 126 7.26 -5.96 19.87
CA VAL A 126 6.91 -6.81 21.00
C VAL A 126 5.71 -6.26 21.79
N TYR A 127 5.50 -4.94 21.74
CA TYR A 127 4.30 -4.29 22.26
C TYR A 127 3.04 -4.68 21.50
N ASP A 128 3.06 -4.64 20.16
CA ASP A 128 1.91 -5.01 19.34
C ASP A 128 1.50 -6.49 19.52
N SER A 129 2.47 -7.38 19.75
CA SER A 129 2.17 -8.79 20.01
C SER A 129 1.50 -9.02 21.36
N GLY A 130 1.81 -8.21 22.37
CA GLY A 130 1.12 -8.20 23.67
C GLY A 130 -0.31 -7.73 23.59
N HIS A 131 -0.54 -6.62 22.87
CA HIS A 131 -1.87 -6.06 22.61
C HIS A 131 -2.79 -7.07 21.91
N MET A 132 -2.24 -7.76 20.90
CA MET A 132 -2.94 -8.83 20.18
C MET A 132 -3.20 -10.08 21.04
N ALA A 133 -2.31 -10.41 21.98
CA ALA A 133 -2.47 -11.57 22.85
C ALA A 133 -3.71 -11.41 23.76
N TYR A 134 -3.91 -10.22 24.34
CA TYR A 134 -5.12 -9.90 25.11
C TYR A 134 -6.39 -10.08 24.28
N ARG A 135 -6.43 -9.50 23.06
CA ARG A 135 -7.60 -9.60 22.16
C ARG A 135 -7.91 -11.03 21.72
N ARG A 136 -6.94 -11.94 21.81
CA ARG A 136 -7.11 -13.38 21.56
C ARG A 136 -7.46 -14.18 22.82
N GLY A 137 -7.60 -13.52 23.97
CA GLY A 137 -7.95 -14.13 25.25
C GLY A 137 -6.79 -14.75 26.02
N ALA A 138 -5.54 -14.46 25.64
CA ALA A 138 -4.37 -14.91 26.40
C ALA A 138 -4.24 -14.12 27.72
N GLY A 139 -3.82 -14.79 28.78
CA GLY A 139 -3.49 -14.13 30.04
C GLY A 139 -2.12 -13.46 29.98
N VAL A 140 -1.88 -12.48 30.86
CA VAL A 140 -0.56 -11.83 30.97
C VAL A 140 0.55 -12.84 31.34
N ALA A 141 0.20 -13.92 32.05
CA ALA A 141 1.12 -15.01 32.39
C ALA A 141 1.54 -15.87 31.18
N ASP A 142 0.86 -15.73 30.03
CA ASP A 142 1.22 -16.40 28.77
C ASP A 142 2.28 -15.61 27.98
N ASN A 143 2.92 -14.61 28.60
CA ASN A 143 4.01 -13.84 28.02
C ASN A 143 5.16 -14.77 27.59
N PRO A 144 5.52 -14.81 26.28
CA PRO A 144 6.54 -15.74 25.79
C PRO A 144 7.98 -15.27 26.06
N TYR A 145 8.18 -14.06 26.60
CA TYR A 145 9.50 -13.46 26.80
C TYR A 145 10.00 -13.62 28.25
N PRO A 146 11.33 -13.80 28.47
CA PRO A 146 11.92 -13.92 29.80
C PRO A 146 11.62 -12.70 30.68
N PHE A 147 11.27 -12.93 31.95
CA PHE A 147 10.84 -11.89 32.90
C PHE A 147 11.80 -10.69 33.04
N ASP A 148 13.10 -10.86 32.81
CA ASP A 148 14.11 -9.79 32.91
C ASP A 148 14.46 -9.10 31.58
N SER A 149 13.65 -9.29 30.53
CA SER A 149 13.92 -8.74 29.20
C SER A 149 13.14 -7.46 28.90
N ALA A 150 13.69 -6.61 28.02
CA ALA A 150 12.99 -5.42 27.53
C ALA A 150 11.74 -5.80 26.72
N GLU A 151 11.80 -6.96 26.06
CA GLU A 151 10.72 -7.59 25.33
C GLU A 151 9.58 -7.99 26.26
N HIS A 152 9.86 -8.56 27.44
CA HIS A 152 8.84 -8.89 28.42
C HIS A 152 8.05 -7.66 28.86
N LEU A 153 8.74 -6.57 29.21
CA LEU A 153 8.09 -5.32 29.58
C LEU A 153 7.28 -4.71 28.43
N ALA A 154 7.84 -4.72 27.21
CA ALA A 154 7.15 -4.19 26.03
C ALA A 154 5.86 -4.97 25.75
N TRP A 155 5.91 -6.30 25.83
CA TRP A 155 4.75 -7.17 25.63
C TRP A 155 3.68 -6.94 26.69
N GLU A 156 4.04 -6.89 27.97
CA GLU A 156 3.09 -6.63 29.05
C GLU A 156 2.42 -5.26 28.90
N ASN A 157 3.19 -4.23 28.55
CA ASN A 157 2.65 -2.89 28.32
C ASN A 157 1.59 -2.90 27.20
N GLY A 158 1.83 -3.62 26.10
CA GLY A 158 0.85 -3.76 25.02
C GLY A 158 -0.39 -4.54 25.46
N TRP A 159 -0.21 -5.62 26.22
CA TRP A 159 -1.31 -6.41 26.77
C TRP A 159 -2.19 -5.59 27.72
N PHE A 160 -1.58 -4.79 28.61
CA PHE A 160 -2.29 -3.93 29.55
C PHE A 160 -3.03 -2.81 28.84
N GLU A 161 -2.43 -2.17 27.82
CA GLU A 161 -3.11 -1.15 27.02
C GLU A 161 -4.39 -1.71 26.39
N ALA A 162 -4.30 -2.90 25.77
CA ALA A 162 -5.47 -3.52 25.12
C ALA A 162 -6.60 -3.82 26.11
N ARG A 163 -6.26 -4.21 27.35
CA ARG A 163 -7.22 -4.46 28.42
C ARG A 163 -7.87 -3.16 28.89
N ASP A 164 -7.07 -2.13 29.07
CA ASP A 164 -7.55 -0.85 29.59
C ASP A 164 -8.42 -0.14 28.52
N GLU A 165 -8.07 -0.23 27.23
CA GLU A 165 -8.93 0.16 26.10
C GLU A 165 -10.29 -0.55 26.09
N ASP A 166 -10.32 -1.86 26.34
CA ASP A 166 -11.56 -2.65 26.38
C ASP A 166 -12.41 -2.30 27.62
N ALA A 167 -11.77 -2.03 28.75
CA ALA A 167 -12.44 -1.57 29.96
C ALA A 167 -13.07 -0.18 29.77
N ASP A 168 -12.37 0.73 29.08
CA ASP A 168 -12.86 2.08 28.77
C ASP A 168 -14.00 2.04 27.73
N ASN A 169 -13.90 1.19 26.70
CA ASN A 169 -14.96 1.01 25.71
C ASN A 169 -16.17 0.24 26.27
N GLY A 170 -15.99 -0.56 27.33
CA GLY A 170 -17.04 -1.22 28.09
C GLY A 170 -17.71 -0.34 29.14
N TYR A 171 -17.16 0.84 29.44
CA TYR A 171 -17.71 1.76 30.42
C TYR A 171 -18.97 2.45 29.88
N THR A 172 -20.14 1.88 30.19
CA THR A 172 -21.39 2.63 30.21
C THR A 172 -21.51 3.29 31.58
N PRO A 173 -21.44 4.63 31.70
CA PRO A 173 -21.70 5.28 32.98
C PRO A 173 -23.16 5.02 33.35
N ARG A 174 -23.38 4.18 34.37
CA ARG A 174 -24.69 4.13 35.03
C ARG A 174 -24.83 5.39 35.88
N GLY A 175 -25.83 6.20 35.54
CA GLY A 175 -26.34 7.26 36.41
C GLY A 175 -27.03 6.73 37.65
#